data_AF-A0A517SK76-F1
#
_entry.id   AF-A0A517SK76-F1
#
_cell.length_a   1.000
_cell.length_b   1.000
_cell.length_c   1.000
_cell.angle_alpha   90.00
_cell.angle_beta   90.00
_cell.angle_gamma   90.00
#
_symmetry.space_group_name_H-M   'P 1'
#
loop_
_entity.id
_entity.type
_entity.pdbx_description
1 polymer ?
#
loop_
_entity_poly.entity_id
_entity_poly.type
_entity_poly.pdbx_seq_one_letter_code
_entity_poly.pdbx_strand_id
1 'polypeptide(L)'
;MNRLRVAPPPIQGHSTAHSAIQSAKEQNAVWCESVDQAAVIGQAVIGLSWDDERVTFQLRSGDTMTVQAGPPGPVVEVQRTATLRPGTNTELSPAEVECNGQVWTWDRAAISHRIIGREITRLWFTDGVLFVYLEGRLCVDFHSFVECETGRRVLLWSETD
;
A
#
# COMPACT_ATOMS: atom_id res chain seq x y z
N MET A 1 -44.93 5.45 45.01
CA MET A 1 -44.54 5.67 43.59
C MET A 1 -43.33 4.79 43.28
N ASN A 2 -43.55 3.65 42.62
CA ASN A 2 -42.48 2.73 42.20
C ASN A 2 -41.82 3.25 40.93
N ARG A 3 -40.51 3.57 40.98
CA ARG A 3 -39.71 3.79 39.77
C ARG A 3 -39.13 2.45 39.32
N LEU A 4 -39.73 1.88 38.28
CA LEU A 4 -39.15 0.78 37.50
C LEU A 4 -37.80 1.24 36.94
N ARG A 5 -36.70 0.60 37.38
CA ARG A 5 -35.40 0.73 36.73
C ARG A 5 -35.40 -0.14 35.48
N VAL A 6 -35.57 0.48 34.32
CA VAL A 6 -35.36 -0.16 33.03
C VAL A 6 -33.84 -0.27 32.83
N ALA A 7 -33.34 -1.48 32.64
CA ALA A 7 -31.94 -1.68 32.27
C ALA A 7 -31.68 -1.01 30.91
N PRO A 8 -30.54 -0.32 30.72
CA PRO A 8 -30.20 0.23 29.41
C PRO A 8 -30.16 -0.91 28.37
N PRO A 9 -30.59 -0.66 27.12
CA PRO A 9 -30.50 -1.66 26.06
C PRO A 9 -29.03 -2.10 25.91
N PRO A 10 -28.77 -3.37 25.57
CA PRO A 10 -27.41 -3.84 25.35
C PRO A 10 -26.74 -2.96 24.29
N ILE A 11 -25.60 -2.39 24.64
CA ILE A 11 -24.76 -1.61 23.71
C ILE A 11 -24.42 -2.55 22.55
N GLN A 12 -24.83 -2.17 21.34
CA GLN A 12 -24.53 -2.91 20.11
C GLN A 12 -23.00 -3.08 19.97
N GLY A 13 -22.60 -4.28 19.57
CA GLY A 13 -21.27 -4.83 19.72
C GLY A 13 -20.15 -3.93 19.22
N HIS A 14 -19.28 -3.51 20.14
CA HIS A 14 -17.90 -3.19 19.81
C HIS A 14 -17.26 -4.47 19.26
N SER A 15 -16.85 -4.46 17.99
CA SER A 15 -15.87 -5.43 17.48
C SER A 15 -14.73 -5.50 18.48
N THR A 16 -14.51 -6.66 19.09
CA THR A 16 -13.36 -6.85 19.98
C THR A 16 -12.09 -6.75 19.13
N ALA A 17 -10.99 -6.23 19.68
CA ALA A 17 -9.70 -6.17 18.98
C ALA A 17 -9.31 -7.52 18.35
N HIS A 18 -9.69 -8.63 18.99
CA HIS A 18 -9.53 -9.97 18.45
C HIS A 18 -10.32 -10.22 17.16
N SER A 19 -11.59 -9.83 17.11
CA SER A 19 -12.43 -9.94 15.90
C SER A 19 -11.95 -9.02 14.76
N ALA A 20 -11.44 -7.82 15.09
CA ALA A 20 -10.82 -6.92 14.12
C ALA A 20 -9.52 -7.52 13.55
N ILE A 21 -8.64 -8.05 14.40
CA ILE A 21 -7.41 -8.74 13.97
C ILE A 21 -7.73 -9.96 13.11
N GLN A 22 -8.75 -10.73 13.47
CA GLN A 22 -9.15 -11.91 12.71
C GLN A 22 -9.75 -11.54 11.34
N SER A 23 -10.58 -10.50 11.29
CA SER A 23 -11.12 -9.98 10.02
C SER A 23 -10.00 -9.42 9.12
N ALA A 24 -9.03 -8.70 9.69
CA ALA A 24 -7.85 -8.22 8.98
C ALA A 24 -7.01 -9.38 8.43
N LYS A 25 -6.84 -10.47 9.19
CA LYS A 25 -6.14 -11.68 8.73
C LYS A 25 -6.87 -12.37 7.58
N GLU A 26 -8.19 -12.44 7.64
CA GLU A 26 -9.02 -13.06 6.60
C GLU A 26 -9.01 -12.23 5.30
N GLN A 27 -9.14 -10.90 5.40
CA GLN A 27 -8.98 -9.98 4.27
C GLN A 27 -7.57 -10.08 3.66
N ASN A 28 -6.55 -10.11 4.52
CA ASN A 28 -5.18 -10.31 4.10
C ASN A 28 -5.04 -11.64 3.35
N ALA A 29 -5.55 -12.75 3.88
CA ALA A 29 -5.44 -14.07 3.26
C ALA A 29 -6.06 -14.12 1.85
N VAL A 30 -7.29 -13.62 1.69
CA VAL A 30 -7.98 -13.60 0.39
C VAL A 30 -7.22 -12.75 -0.64
N TRP A 31 -6.67 -11.62 -0.23
CA TRP A 31 -5.87 -10.77 -1.12
C TRP A 31 -4.51 -11.40 -1.44
N CYS A 32 -3.86 -11.97 -0.43
CA CYS A 32 -2.56 -12.62 -0.53
C CYS A 32 -2.59 -13.82 -1.47
N GLU A 33 -3.71 -14.53 -1.60
CA GLU A 33 -3.89 -15.60 -2.58
C GLU A 33 -3.89 -15.09 -4.04
N SER A 34 -4.21 -13.82 -4.26
CA SER A 34 -4.23 -13.20 -5.59
C SER A 34 -2.86 -12.68 -6.05
N VAL A 35 -1.88 -12.61 -5.14
CA VAL A 35 -0.52 -12.15 -5.41
C VAL A 35 0.46 -13.30 -5.20
N ASP A 36 1.29 -13.59 -6.19
CA ASP A 36 2.35 -14.60 -6.05
C ASP A 36 3.45 -14.08 -5.11
N GLN A 37 3.24 -14.21 -3.80
CA GLN A 37 4.19 -13.74 -2.78
C GLN A 37 5.54 -14.41 -2.89
N ALA A 38 5.60 -15.66 -3.38
CA ALA A 38 6.85 -16.38 -3.53
C ALA A 38 7.73 -15.76 -4.63
N ALA A 39 7.13 -15.07 -5.61
CA ALA A 39 7.86 -14.31 -6.61
C ALA A 39 8.41 -12.96 -6.09
N VAL A 40 7.91 -12.48 -4.94
CA VAL A 40 8.24 -11.14 -4.41
C VAL A 40 9.08 -11.19 -3.15
N ILE A 41 8.69 -12.00 -2.17
CA ILE A 41 9.37 -12.09 -0.87
C ILE A 41 10.79 -12.65 -1.08
N GLY A 42 11.77 -12.02 -0.42
CA GLY A 42 13.18 -12.34 -0.57
C GLY A 42 13.84 -11.71 -1.80
N GLN A 43 13.10 -10.97 -2.63
CA GLN A 43 13.67 -10.24 -3.76
C GLN A 43 14.14 -8.85 -3.35
N ALA A 44 15.34 -8.49 -3.80
CA ALA A 44 15.82 -7.11 -3.71
C ALA A 44 15.19 -6.25 -4.81
N VAL A 45 14.78 -5.04 -4.44
CA VAL A 45 14.33 -4.02 -5.39
C VAL A 45 15.55 -3.44 -6.11
N ILE A 46 15.61 -3.54 -7.43
CA ILE A 46 16.73 -3.03 -8.25
C ILE A 46 16.37 -1.77 -9.05
N GLY A 47 15.08 -1.45 -9.09
CA GLY A 47 14.57 -0.29 -9.81
C GLY A 47 13.14 0.01 -9.36
N LEU A 48 12.76 1.28 -9.52
CA LEU A 48 11.43 1.76 -9.17
C LEU A 48 11.00 2.75 -10.26
N SER A 49 9.74 2.67 -10.66
CA SER A 49 9.12 3.64 -11.57
C SER A 49 7.70 3.90 -11.11
N TRP A 50 7.20 5.12 -11.27
CA TRP A 50 5.88 5.49 -10.80
C TRP A 50 5.25 6.60 -11.66
N ASP A 51 3.94 6.68 -11.59
CA ASP A 51 3.14 7.84 -11.98
C ASP A 51 2.09 8.08 -10.88
N ASP A 52 1.10 8.92 -11.16
CA ASP A 52 0.12 9.29 -10.13
C ASP A 52 -0.88 8.15 -9.81
N GLU A 53 -0.94 7.10 -10.63
CA GLU A 53 -1.86 5.96 -10.49
C GLU A 53 -1.15 4.64 -10.17
N ARG A 54 0.16 4.52 -10.44
CA ARG A 54 0.91 3.27 -10.22
C ARG A 54 2.32 3.48 -9.67
N VAL A 55 2.79 2.50 -8.93
CA VAL A 55 4.19 2.30 -8.55
C VAL A 55 4.62 0.88 -8.98
N THR A 56 5.70 0.78 -9.73
CA THR A 56 6.26 -0.48 -10.22
C THR A 56 7.65 -0.70 -9.63
N PHE A 57 7.80 -1.82 -8.94
CA PHE A 57 9.04 -2.34 -8.39
C PHE A 57 9.65 -3.32 -9.39
N GLN A 58 10.92 -3.13 -9.71
CA GLN A 58 11.72 -4.11 -10.45
C GLN A 58 12.48 -4.98 -9.46
N LEU A 59 12.30 -6.29 -9.56
CA LEU A 59 12.88 -7.25 -8.65
C LEU A 59 14.14 -7.87 -9.26
N ARG A 60 15.07 -8.30 -8.39
CA ARG A 60 16.32 -8.95 -8.82
C ARG A 60 16.08 -10.20 -9.67
N SER A 61 14.97 -10.91 -9.47
CA SER A 61 14.56 -12.06 -10.30
C SER A 61 14.30 -11.70 -11.76
N GLY A 62 14.10 -10.42 -12.07
CA GLY A 62 13.62 -9.93 -13.36
C GLY A 62 12.11 -9.73 -13.40
N ASP A 63 11.37 -10.14 -12.36
CA ASP A 63 9.94 -9.89 -12.25
C ASP A 63 9.65 -8.43 -11.92
N THR A 64 8.42 -8.00 -12.24
CA THR A 64 7.93 -6.69 -11.82
C THR A 64 6.70 -6.85 -10.93
N MET A 65 6.69 -6.12 -9.82
CA MET A 65 5.52 -5.96 -8.96
C MET A 65 4.96 -4.55 -9.19
N THR A 66 3.75 -4.46 -9.69
CA THR A 66 3.06 -3.18 -9.90
C THR A 66 1.94 -3.03 -8.88
N VAL A 67 1.95 -1.91 -8.16
CA VAL A 67 0.88 -1.45 -7.27
C VAL A 67 0.14 -0.35 -8.01
N GLN A 68 -1.16 -0.48 -8.21
CA GLN A 68 -1.98 0.51 -8.91
C GLN A 68 -3.21 0.90 -8.08
N ALA A 69 -3.69 2.13 -8.25
CA ALA A 69 -4.94 2.56 -7.65
C ALA A 69 -6.10 1.69 -8.17
N GLY A 70 -6.84 1.04 -7.27
CA GLY A 70 -8.00 0.21 -7.61
C GLY A 70 -9.12 0.31 -6.56
N PRO A 71 -10.31 -0.24 -6.87
CA PRO A 71 -11.41 -0.28 -5.91
C PRO A 71 -11.49 -1.64 -5.16
N PRO A 72 -11.69 -1.67 -3.83
CA PRO A 72 -11.70 -0.56 -2.86
C PRO A 72 -10.30 -0.19 -2.31
N GLY A 73 -9.23 -0.78 -2.85
CA GLY A 73 -7.85 -0.55 -2.42
C GLY A 73 -6.85 -0.80 -3.55
N PRO A 74 -5.54 -0.66 -3.30
CA PRO A 74 -4.53 -0.84 -4.31
C PRO A 74 -4.60 -2.26 -4.85
N VAL A 75 -4.54 -2.36 -6.17
CA VAL A 75 -4.43 -3.65 -6.87
C VAL A 75 -2.94 -3.91 -7.07
N VAL A 76 -2.48 -5.10 -6.69
CA VAL A 76 -1.11 -5.53 -6.95
C VAL A 76 -1.11 -6.59 -8.02
N GLU A 77 -0.25 -6.39 -9.00
CA GLU A 77 -0.04 -7.31 -10.09
C GLU A 77 1.44 -7.68 -10.16
N VAL A 78 1.73 -8.98 -10.19
CA VAL A 78 3.09 -9.47 -10.40
C VAL A 78 3.17 -10.05 -11.79
N GLN A 79 3.95 -9.41 -12.66
CA GLN A 79 4.15 -9.85 -14.04
C GLN A 79 5.59 -10.34 -14.20
N ARG A 80 5.73 -11.51 -14.84
CA ARG A 80 7.01 -11.98 -15.41
C ARG A 80 7.30 -11.18 -16.67
N THR A 81 7.74 -9.95 -16.51
CA THR A 81 8.00 -9.06 -17.64
C THR A 81 9.48 -9.13 -18.00
N ALA A 82 9.77 -9.47 -19.26
CA ALA A 82 11.11 -9.36 -19.79
C ALA A 82 11.52 -7.88 -19.78
N THR A 83 12.44 -7.56 -18.87
CA THR A 83 13.33 -6.38 -18.89
C THR A 83 12.67 -5.10 -19.38
N LEU A 84 12.23 -4.24 -18.46
CA LEU A 84 12.02 -2.82 -18.80
C LEU A 84 13.31 -2.34 -19.47
N ARG A 85 13.19 -1.82 -20.71
CA ARG A 85 14.29 -1.04 -21.28
C ARG A 85 14.62 0.04 -20.25
N PRO A 86 15.90 0.23 -19.87
CA PRO A 86 16.28 1.28 -18.93
C PRO A 86 15.72 2.61 -19.44
N GLY A 87 14.63 3.03 -18.81
CA GLY A 87 13.84 4.20 -19.16
C GLY A 87 13.88 5.09 -17.94
N THR A 88 14.97 5.86 -17.86
CA THR A 88 15.18 7.05 -17.03
C THR A 88 14.53 6.98 -15.65
N ASN A 89 15.37 6.69 -14.63
CA ASN A 89 15.27 7.37 -13.33
C ASN A 89 15.26 8.86 -13.62
N THR A 90 14.09 9.39 -13.97
CA THR A 90 13.90 10.81 -14.12
C THR A 90 13.81 11.26 -12.69
N GLU A 91 14.80 12.02 -12.25
CA GLU A 91 14.78 12.69 -10.97
C GLU A 91 13.56 13.63 -11.00
N LEU A 92 12.42 13.13 -10.53
CA LEU A 92 11.18 13.88 -10.51
C LEU A 92 11.24 14.74 -9.26
N SER A 93 11.36 16.05 -9.47
CA SER A 93 11.28 17.04 -8.39
C SER A 93 10.07 16.75 -7.49
N PRO A 94 10.14 17.14 -6.21
CA PRO A 94 9.04 16.92 -5.29
C PRO A 94 7.71 17.40 -5.89
N ALA A 95 6.71 16.53 -5.91
CA ALA A 95 5.39 16.90 -6.41
C ALA A 95 4.50 17.25 -5.22
N GLU A 96 3.91 18.43 -5.22
CA GLU A 96 2.88 18.75 -4.24
C GLU A 96 1.54 18.26 -4.77
N VAL A 97 0.82 17.52 -3.93
CA VAL A 97 -0.55 17.10 -4.21
C VAL A 97 -1.44 17.68 -3.14
N GLU A 98 -2.45 18.42 -3.56
CA GLU A 98 -3.50 18.92 -2.69
C GLU A 98 -4.78 18.11 -2.91
N CYS A 99 -5.40 17.68 -1.81
CA CYS A 99 -6.74 17.11 -1.82
C CYS A 99 -7.43 17.36 -0.47
N ASN A 100 -8.72 17.73 -0.53
CA ASN A 100 -9.54 18.03 0.65
C ASN A 100 -8.90 19.08 1.58
N GLY A 101 -8.15 20.04 1.02
CA GLY A 101 -7.45 21.08 1.77
C GLY A 101 -6.21 20.61 2.54
N GLN A 102 -5.76 19.37 2.31
CA GLN A 102 -4.50 18.86 2.83
C GLN A 102 -3.49 18.79 1.68
N VAL A 103 -2.26 19.25 1.95
CA VAL A 103 -1.15 19.26 1.00
C VAL A 103 -0.15 18.19 1.41
N TRP A 104 0.22 17.33 0.47
CA TRP A 104 1.27 16.33 0.61
C TRP A 104 2.42 16.68 -0.32
N THR A 105 3.64 16.67 0.20
CA THR A 105 4.85 16.81 -0.61
C THR A 105 5.40 15.42 -0.92
N TRP A 106 5.50 15.11 -2.20
CA TRP A 106 5.99 13.83 -2.70
C TRP A 106 7.46 13.95 -3.08
N ASP A 107 8.36 13.66 -2.14
CA ASP A 107 9.78 13.49 -2.48
C ASP A 107 10.01 12.12 -3.15
N ARG A 108 9.70 12.10 -4.44
CA ARG A 108 9.79 10.95 -5.33
C ARG A 108 11.23 10.44 -5.48
N ALA A 109 12.23 11.31 -5.34
CA ALA A 109 13.63 10.92 -5.39
C ALA A 109 14.07 10.28 -4.06
N ALA A 110 13.72 10.86 -2.91
CA ALA A 110 14.11 10.34 -1.61
C ALA A 110 13.60 8.91 -1.37
N ILE A 111 12.36 8.60 -1.76
CA ILE A 111 11.81 7.25 -1.58
C ILE A 111 12.56 6.21 -2.43
N SER A 112 12.98 6.57 -3.64
CA SER A 112 13.77 5.66 -4.49
C SER A 112 15.10 5.26 -3.85
N HIS A 113 15.81 6.23 -3.23
CA HIS A 113 17.05 5.97 -2.51
C HIS A 113 16.84 5.10 -1.27
N ARG A 114 15.67 5.19 -0.64
CA ARG A 114 15.34 4.37 0.52
C ARG A 114 14.95 2.95 0.13
N ILE A 115 14.31 2.73 -1.02
CA ILE A 115 13.79 1.42 -1.42
C ILE A 115 14.82 0.60 -2.21
N ILE A 116 15.55 1.22 -3.16
CA ILE A 116 16.45 0.50 -4.06
C ILE A 116 17.59 -0.16 -3.27
N GLY A 117 17.84 -1.43 -3.57
CA GLY A 117 18.82 -2.29 -2.91
C GLY A 117 18.27 -3.12 -1.76
N ARG A 118 17.08 -2.77 -1.24
CA ARG A 118 16.46 -3.46 -0.09
C ARG A 118 15.66 -4.68 -0.50
N GLU A 119 15.64 -5.67 0.38
CA GLU A 119 14.88 -6.90 0.22
C GLU A 119 13.45 -6.77 0.75
N ILE A 120 12.47 -7.21 -0.03
CA ILE A 120 11.08 -7.32 0.43
C ILE A 120 10.96 -8.51 1.36
N THR A 121 10.68 -8.27 2.64
CA THR A 121 10.58 -9.33 3.66
C THR A 121 9.15 -9.77 3.92
N ARG A 122 8.18 -8.88 3.70
CA ARG A 122 6.75 -9.17 3.92
C ARG A 122 5.87 -8.23 3.10
N LEU A 123 4.75 -8.78 2.65
CA LEU A 123 3.59 -8.03 2.20
C LEU A 123 2.45 -8.23 3.18
N TRP A 124 1.69 -7.17 3.46
CA TRP A 124 0.50 -7.24 4.30
C TRP A 124 -0.58 -6.32 3.75
N PHE A 125 -1.83 -6.76 3.75
CA PHE A 125 -2.97 -5.99 3.26
C PHE A 125 -4.09 -5.97 4.30
N THR A 126 -4.52 -4.78 4.70
CA THR A 126 -5.67 -4.60 5.61
C THR A 126 -6.32 -3.25 5.35
N ASP A 127 -7.64 -3.16 5.50
CA ASP A 127 -8.39 -1.90 5.44
C ASP A 127 -8.15 -1.07 4.15
N GLY A 128 -7.93 -1.76 3.03
CA GLY A 128 -7.64 -1.12 1.75
C GLY A 128 -6.25 -0.49 1.67
N VAL A 129 -5.31 -0.88 2.54
CA VAL A 129 -3.91 -0.43 2.56
C VAL A 129 -2.99 -1.64 2.34
N LEU A 130 -2.02 -1.50 1.44
CA LEU A 130 -0.94 -2.45 1.23
C LEU A 130 0.32 -1.97 1.94
N PHE A 131 0.89 -2.81 2.78
CA PHE A 131 2.15 -2.59 3.47
C PHE A 131 3.24 -3.44 2.83
N VAL A 132 4.31 -2.79 2.39
CA VAL A 132 5.51 -3.43 1.85
C VAL A 132 6.63 -3.25 2.86
N TYR A 133 7.03 -4.35 3.52
CA TYR A 133 8.12 -4.34 4.48
C TYR A 133 9.44 -4.65 3.77
N LEU A 134 10.42 -3.75 3.97
CA LEU A 134 11.75 -3.80 3.38
C LEU A 134 12.78 -3.97 4.51
N GLU A 135 13.61 -5.01 4.39
CA GLU A 135 14.63 -5.39 5.39
C GLU A 135 14.09 -5.55 6.83
N GLY A 136 12.77 -5.63 7.00
CA GLY A 136 12.10 -5.71 8.30
C GLY A 136 12.17 -4.43 9.14
N ARG A 137 12.54 -3.28 8.56
CA ARG A 137 12.58 -1.99 9.26
C ARG A 137 11.76 -0.91 8.57
N LEU A 138 11.93 -0.78 7.26
CA LEU A 138 11.18 0.21 6.49
C LEU A 138 9.85 -0.40 6.07
N CYS A 139 8.74 0.25 6.41
CA CYS A 139 7.43 -0.07 5.90
C CYS A 139 6.98 1.03 4.93
N VAL A 140 6.59 0.64 3.72
CA VAL A 140 5.96 1.54 2.76
C VAL A 140 4.49 1.16 2.68
N ASP A 141 3.63 2.08 3.09
CA ASP A 141 2.19 1.87 3.17
C ASP A 141 1.56 2.54 1.96
N PHE A 142 0.94 1.76 1.08
CA PHE A 142 0.13 2.25 -0.03
C PHE A 142 -1.31 2.26 0.42
N HIS A 143 -1.88 3.44 0.63
CA HIS A 143 -3.21 3.63 1.20
C HIS A 143 -4.26 3.27 0.16
N SER A 144 -5.10 4.20 -0.26
CA SER A 144 -6.02 3.98 -1.37
C SER A 144 -6.56 5.33 -1.80
N PHE A 145 -7.15 5.31 -3.01
CA PHE A 145 -7.78 6.40 -3.74
C PHE A 145 -7.91 7.72 -2.98
N VAL A 146 -7.24 8.74 -3.53
CA VAL A 146 -7.65 10.11 -3.30
C VAL A 146 -8.05 10.69 -4.65
N GLU A 147 -9.32 11.08 -4.77
CA GLU A 147 -9.80 11.83 -5.93
C GLU A 147 -9.32 13.27 -5.77
N CYS A 148 -8.48 13.71 -6.70
CA CYS A 148 -8.18 15.13 -6.82
C CYS A 148 -9.40 15.88 -7.36
N GLU A 149 -9.43 17.19 -7.16
CA GLU A 149 -10.48 18.07 -7.69
C GLU A 149 -10.64 17.97 -9.22
N THR A 150 -9.59 17.55 -9.92
CA THR A 150 -9.58 17.31 -11.37
C THR A 150 -10.24 15.99 -11.79
N GLY A 151 -10.80 15.21 -10.86
CA GLY A 151 -11.35 13.87 -11.11
C GLY A 151 -10.29 12.78 -11.35
N ARG A 152 -9.01 13.13 -11.18
CA ARG A 152 -7.90 12.17 -11.30
C ARG A 152 -7.74 11.41 -9.99
N ARG A 153 -7.50 10.10 -10.08
CA ARG A 153 -7.20 9.28 -8.92
C ARG A 153 -5.71 9.25 -8.67
N VAL A 154 -5.38 9.33 -7.40
CA VAL A 154 -4.01 9.36 -6.93
C VAL A 154 -3.75 8.18 -5.99
N LEU A 155 -2.67 7.45 -6.26
CA LEU A 155 -2.15 6.42 -5.36
C LEU A 155 -1.31 7.10 -4.26
N LEU A 156 -1.85 7.14 -3.05
CA LEU A 156 -1.12 7.64 -1.90
C LEU A 156 -0.22 6.55 -1.29
N TRP A 157 0.97 6.95 -0.85
CA TRP A 157 1.82 6.13 -0.01
C TRP A 157 2.48 6.94 1.12
N SER A 158 2.87 6.26 2.20
CA SER A 158 3.65 6.78 3.32
C SER A 158 4.81 5.85 3.67
N GLU A 159 5.79 6.35 4.41
CA GLU A 159 6.81 5.52 5.05
C GLU A 159 6.65 5.55 6.57
N THR A 160 6.88 4.40 7.19
CA THR A 160 6.99 4.24 8.63
C THR A 160 8.27 3.45 8.93
N ASP A 161 9.14 3.99 9.79
CA ASP A 161 10.36 3.34 10.32
C ASP A 161 10.08 2.59 11.64
#